data_AF-A0AAU1PIG4-F1
#
_entry.id   AF-A0AAU1PIG4-F1
#
_cell.length_a   1.000
_cell.length_b   1.000
_cell.length_c   1.000
_cell.angle_alpha   90.00
_cell.angle_beta   90.00
_cell.angle_gamma   90.00
#
_symmetry.space_group_name_H-M   'P 1'
#
loop_
_entity.id
_entity.type
_entity.pdbx_description
1 polymer ?
#
loop_
_entity_poly.entity_id
_entity_poly.type
_entity_poly.pdbx_seq_one_letter_code
_entity_poly.pdbx_strand_id
1 'polypeptide(L)'
;MTARLFDGTPAVWPQEINYIKWRHLVATELGVDPMAVQLVGSARLGYSINPRKNFRKFQEDSDLDIAVISPELFDRAWAELREIIEDELFSQKKNYLRKLVFEECIALDIVLPRLSFGEQWSRSRDLFIQDLGSAFRNCEVNYRLYRNHRSLRSYQVKSVNIARDRAIEEGVHHG
;
A
#
# COMPACT_ATOMS: atom_id res chain seq x y z
N MET A 1 13.28 -13.72 -7.93
CA MET A 1 13.01 -13.20 -6.57
C MET A 1 11.75 -12.35 -6.46
N THR A 2 11.27 -11.67 -7.51
CA THR A 2 10.06 -10.81 -7.44
C THR A 2 8.73 -11.56 -7.44
N ALA A 3 8.68 -12.82 -7.89
CA ALA A 3 7.43 -13.58 -7.98
C ALA A 3 6.67 -13.67 -6.64
N ARG A 4 7.36 -13.89 -5.51
CA ARG A 4 6.69 -13.96 -4.19
C ARG A 4 6.14 -12.62 -3.68
N LEU A 5 6.58 -11.50 -4.25
CA LEU A 5 6.06 -10.17 -3.88
C LEU A 5 4.68 -9.92 -4.49
N PHE A 6 4.35 -10.57 -5.60
CA PHE A 6 3.19 -10.23 -6.42
C PHE A 6 2.32 -11.45 -6.79
N ASP A 7 2.89 -12.65 -6.96
CA ASP A 7 2.23 -13.86 -7.48
C ASP A 7 1.82 -14.87 -6.39
N GLY A 8 0.64 -15.47 -6.54
CA GLY A 8 0.05 -16.44 -5.59
C GLY A 8 -0.89 -15.83 -4.54
N THR A 9 -1.47 -16.67 -3.68
CA THR A 9 -2.40 -16.24 -2.62
C THR A 9 -1.67 -15.42 -1.55
N PRO A 10 -2.16 -14.24 -1.16
CA PRO A 10 -1.67 -13.52 0.00
C PRO A 10 -1.73 -14.36 1.28
N ALA A 11 -0.74 -14.20 2.16
CA ALA A 11 -0.64 -15.00 3.39
C ALA A 11 -1.87 -14.91 4.30
N VAL A 12 -2.61 -13.81 4.23
CA VAL A 12 -3.82 -13.57 5.03
C VAL A 12 -5.04 -14.34 4.52
N TRP A 13 -5.05 -14.75 3.25
CA TRP A 13 -6.20 -15.46 2.68
C TRP A 13 -5.99 -16.98 2.68
N PRO A 14 -6.99 -17.74 3.15
CA PRO A 14 -6.91 -19.20 3.18
C PRO A 14 -7.03 -19.83 1.78
N GLN A 15 -7.75 -19.17 0.86
CA GLN A 15 -7.92 -19.62 -0.53
C GLN A 15 -7.79 -18.45 -1.51
N GLU A 16 -7.20 -18.73 -2.68
CA GLU A 16 -6.99 -17.75 -3.75
C GLU A 16 -8.30 -17.10 -4.22
N ILE A 17 -9.38 -17.89 -4.31
CA ILE A 17 -10.69 -17.41 -4.77
C ILE A 17 -11.26 -16.30 -3.90
N ASN A 18 -11.03 -16.35 -2.59
CA ASN A 18 -11.50 -15.32 -1.66
C ASN A 18 -10.72 -14.02 -1.86
N TYR A 19 -9.42 -14.12 -2.14
CA TYR A 19 -8.61 -12.96 -2.48
C TYR A 19 -9.05 -12.35 -3.82
N ILE A 20 -9.32 -13.18 -4.83
CA ILE A 20 -9.78 -12.70 -6.14
C ILE A 20 -11.12 -11.95 -6.01
N LYS A 21 -12.07 -12.49 -5.23
CA LYS A 21 -13.35 -11.83 -4.96
C LYS A 21 -13.17 -10.49 -4.25
N TRP A 22 -12.37 -10.47 -3.18
CA TRP A 22 -12.09 -9.24 -2.44
C TRP A 22 -11.39 -8.20 -3.33
N ARG A 23 -10.42 -8.62 -4.14
CA ARG A 23 -9.75 -7.72 -5.09
C ARG A 23 -10.71 -7.14 -6.12
N HIS A 24 -11.69 -7.91 -6.58
CA HIS A 24 -12.72 -7.44 -7.50
C HIS A 24 -13.65 -6.42 -6.83
N LEU A 25 -14.05 -6.65 -5.57
CA LEU A 25 -14.78 -5.68 -4.76
C LEU A 25 -13.99 -4.36 -4.65
N VAL A 26 -12.71 -4.44 -4.27
CA VAL A 26 -11.84 -3.26 -4.16
C VAL A 26 -11.78 -2.50 -5.48
N ALA A 27 -11.52 -3.20 -6.58
CA ALA A 27 -11.43 -2.58 -7.89
C ALA A 27 -12.73 -1.89 -8.32
N THR A 28 -13.88 -2.50 -8.01
CA THR A 28 -15.21 -1.95 -8.31
C THR A 28 -15.47 -0.66 -7.54
N GLU A 29 -15.23 -0.66 -6.22
CA GLU A 29 -15.45 0.52 -5.38
C GLU A 29 -14.49 1.67 -5.70
N LEU A 30 -13.27 1.35 -6.12
CA LEU A 30 -12.26 2.35 -6.49
C LEU A 30 -12.37 2.80 -7.96
N GLY A 31 -13.20 2.14 -8.79
CA GLY A 31 -13.39 2.45 -10.20
C GLY A 31 -12.18 2.15 -11.08
N VAL A 32 -11.46 1.05 -10.80
CA VAL A 32 -10.25 0.64 -11.53
C VAL A 32 -10.36 -0.81 -12.00
N ASP A 33 -9.44 -1.23 -12.88
CA ASP A 33 -9.36 -2.63 -13.31
C ASP A 33 -8.91 -3.55 -12.15
N PRO A 34 -9.50 -4.76 -11.98
CA PRO A 34 -9.05 -5.70 -10.94
C PRO A 34 -7.56 -6.09 -11.01
N MET A 35 -6.94 -6.07 -12.19
CA MET A 35 -5.51 -6.30 -12.36
C MET A 35 -4.64 -5.11 -11.95
N ALA A 36 -5.23 -3.92 -11.84
CA ALA A 36 -4.58 -2.72 -11.33
C ALA A 36 -4.54 -2.67 -9.79
N VAL A 37 -5.23 -3.58 -9.10
CA VAL A 37 -5.24 -3.66 -7.64
C VAL A 37 -4.32 -4.79 -7.18
N GLN A 38 -3.46 -4.50 -6.20
CA GLN A 38 -2.59 -5.50 -5.61
C GLN A 38 -2.45 -5.28 -4.11
N LEU A 39 -2.55 -6.36 -3.34
CA LEU A 39 -2.23 -6.31 -1.92
C LEU A 39 -0.73 -6.43 -1.75
N VAL A 40 -0.15 -5.57 -0.93
CA VAL A 40 1.29 -5.52 -0.67
C VAL A 40 1.56 -5.50 0.84
N GLY A 41 2.82 -5.34 1.23
CA GLY A 41 3.20 -5.25 2.63
C GLY A 41 3.02 -6.57 3.39
N SER A 42 2.76 -6.44 4.69
CA SER A 42 2.70 -7.58 5.62
C SER A 42 1.53 -8.51 5.33
N ALA A 43 0.38 -8.00 4.90
CA ALA A 43 -0.78 -8.83 4.57
C ALA A 43 -0.52 -9.76 3.38
N ARG A 44 0.34 -9.34 2.45
CA ARG A 44 0.76 -10.17 1.33
C ARG A 44 1.72 -11.27 1.74
N LEU A 45 2.71 -10.91 2.56
CA LEU A 45 3.88 -11.73 2.86
C LEU A 45 3.73 -12.58 4.13
N GLY A 46 2.81 -12.21 5.02
CA GLY A 46 2.63 -12.79 6.35
C GLY A 46 3.55 -12.19 7.42
N TYR A 47 4.43 -11.25 7.06
CA TYR A 47 5.32 -10.56 7.98
C TYR A 47 5.64 -9.14 7.49
N SER A 48 5.86 -8.23 8.43
CA SER A 48 6.27 -6.86 8.14
C SER A 48 7.70 -6.84 7.61
N ILE A 49 7.91 -6.22 6.45
CA ILE A 49 9.26 -5.91 5.94
C ILE A 49 9.81 -4.61 6.57
N ASN A 50 9.00 -3.85 7.30
CA ASN A 50 9.51 -2.67 8.01
C ASN A 50 10.58 -3.11 9.04
N PRO A 51 11.84 -2.67 8.89
CA PRO A 51 12.93 -3.12 9.77
C PRO A 51 12.73 -2.68 11.21
N ARG A 52 12.02 -1.56 11.43
CA ARG A 52 11.70 -1.08 12.78
C ARG A 52 10.67 -1.94 13.50
N LYS A 53 9.96 -2.82 12.78
CA LYS A 53 8.97 -3.75 13.31
C LYS A 53 9.55 -5.16 13.52
N ASN A 54 10.87 -5.37 13.45
CA ASN A 54 11.56 -6.65 13.70
C ASN A 54 10.91 -7.88 13.02
N PHE A 55 10.53 -7.74 11.74
CA PHE A 55 9.85 -8.80 10.99
C PHE A 55 8.58 -9.36 11.68
N ARG A 56 7.86 -8.52 12.42
CA ARG A 56 6.62 -8.89 13.11
C ARG A 56 5.68 -9.63 12.16
N LYS A 57 5.22 -10.80 12.58
CA LYS A 57 4.19 -11.57 11.85
C LYS A 57 2.94 -10.72 11.66
N PHE A 58 2.27 -10.90 10.54
CA PHE A 58 0.97 -10.30 10.31
C PHE A 58 -0.01 -10.80 11.38
N GLN A 59 -0.79 -9.88 11.94
CA GLN A 59 -1.81 -10.12 12.95
C GLN A 59 -3.08 -9.36 12.55
N GLU A 60 -4.18 -9.64 13.23
CA GLU A 60 -5.49 -9.03 12.97
C GLU A 60 -5.50 -7.49 13.10
N ASP A 61 -4.56 -6.92 13.85
CA ASP A 61 -4.34 -5.47 14.03
C ASP A 61 -3.41 -4.85 12.97
N SER A 62 -2.89 -5.64 12.04
CA SER A 62 -1.87 -5.18 11.10
C SER A 62 -2.50 -4.54 9.88
N ASP A 63 -1.97 -3.39 9.49
CA ASP A 63 -2.41 -2.58 8.37
C ASP A 63 -2.53 -3.37 7.05
N LEU A 64 -3.53 -3.02 6.24
CA LEU A 64 -3.74 -3.52 4.89
C LEU A 64 -3.26 -2.49 3.88
N ASP A 65 -2.13 -2.78 3.25
CA ASP A 65 -1.57 -1.95 2.19
C ASP A 65 -2.09 -2.39 0.81
N ILE A 66 -2.89 -1.53 0.18
CA ILE A 66 -3.46 -1.72 -1.15
C ILE A 66 -2.71 -0.84 -2.14
N ALA A 67 -2.00 -1.48 -3.06
CA ALA A 67 -1.42 -0.83 -4.23
C ALA A 67 -2.48 -0.73 -5.34
N VAL A 68 -2.70 0.48 -5.84
CA VAL A 68 -3.56 0.78 -7.00
C VAL A 68 -2.68 1.33 -8.12
N ILE A 69 -2.88 0.84 -9.34
CA ILE A 69 -2.05 1.19 -10.49
C ILE A 69 -2.95 1.83 -11.55
N SER A 70 -2.89 3.15 -11.70
CA SER A 70 -3.61 3.84 -12.77
C SER A 70 -2.85 5.10 -13.16
N PRO A 71 -2.32 5.17 -14.39
CA PRO A 71 -1.70 6.40 -14.90
C PRO A 71 -2.64 7.61 -14.81
N GLU A 72 -3.93 7.41 -15.10
CA GLU A 72 -4.93 8.48 -15.17
C GLU A 72 -5.24 9.04 -13.78
N LEU A 73 -5.50 8.16 -12.80
CA LEU A 73 -5.70 8.56 -11.42
C LEU A 73 -4.43 9.19 -10.84
N PHE A 74 -3.26 8.64 -11.20
CA PHE A 74 -1.97 9.17 -10.75
C PHE A 74 -1.76 10.59 -11.25
N ASP A 75 -1.95 10.84 -12.55
CA ASP A 75 -1.74 12.16 -13.14
C ASP A 75 -2.75 13.19 -12.57
N ARG A 76 -4.00 12.78 -12.34
CA ARG A 76 -5.00 13.60 -11.62
C ARG A 76 -4.57 13.91 -10.19
N ALA A 77 -4.23 12.88 -9.42
CA ALA A 77 -3.82 13.04 -8.02
C ALA A 77 -2.52 13.86 -7.90
N TRP A 78 -1.59 13.72 -8.84
CA TRP A 78 -0.37 14.52 -8.89
C TRP A 78 -0.68 15.99 -9.17
N ALA A 79 -1.57 16.29 -10.12
CA ALA A 79 -1.98 17.67 -10.39
C ALA A 79 -2.54 18.35 -9.13
N GLU A 80 -3.44 17.66 -8.41
CA GLU A 80 -4.02 18.14 -7.14
C GLU A 80 -2.96 18.21 -6.03
N LEU A 81 -2.07 17.23 -5.95
CA LEU A 81 -1.00 17.18 -4.96
C LEU A 81 -0.10 18.42 -5.00
N ARG A 82 0.18 18.97 -6.19
CA ARG A 82 1.03 20.18 -6.31
C ARG A 82 0.46 21.37 -5.55
N GLU A 83 -0.86 21.51 -5.51
CA GLU A 83 -1.53 22.56 -4.73
C GLU A 83 -1.54 22.17 -3.24
N ILE A 84 -1.85 20.91 -2.93
CA ILE A 84 -1.99 20.41 -1.55
C ILE A 84 -0.68 20.49 -0.76
N ILE A 85 0.48 20.24 -1.38
CA ILE A 85 1.77 20.22 -0.67
C ILE A 85 2.27 21.61 -0.26
N GLU A 86 1.64 22.67 -0.74
CA GLU A 86 1.97 24.05 -0.34
C GLU A 86 1.20 24.46 0.94
N ASP A 87 0.18 23.71 1.34
CA ASP A 87 -0.52 23.88 2.62
C ASP A 87 0.39 23.51 3.82
N GLU A 88 0.42 24.36 4.84
CA GLU A 88 1.24 24.20 6.05
C GLU A 88 0.98 22.88 6.78
N LEU A 89 -0.23 22.32 6.66
CA LEU A 89 -0.59 21.02 7.24
C LEU A 89 0.31 19.87 6.75
N PHE A 90 0.91 20.01 5.56
CA PHE A 90 1.79 18.98 4.97
C PHE A 90 3.27 19.31 5.10
N SER A 91 3.65 20.42 5.74
CA SER A 91 5.04 20.90 5.85
C SER A 91 6.01 19.80 6.33
N GLN A 92 5.65 19.06 7.37
CA GLN A 92 6.47 17.95 7.92
C GLN A 92 6.55 16.73 6.99
N LYS A 93 5.55 16.52 6.13
CA LYS A 93 5.47 15.37 5.20
C LYS A 93 5.90 15.73 3.77
N LYS A 94 6.15 17.01 3.47
CA LYS A 94 6.42 17.54 2.13
C LYS A 94 7.58 16.85 1.42
N ASN A 95 8.72 16.67 2.12
CA ASN A 95 9.89 16.00 1.56
C ASN A 95 9.62 14.52 1.26
N TYR A 96 8.85 13.86 2.13
CA TYR A 96 8.45 12.47 1.91
C TYR A 96 7.52 12.32 0.70
N LEU A 97 6.51 13.18 0.59
CA LEU A 97 5.57 13.19 -0.55
C LEU A 97 6.29 13.47 -1.87
N ARG A 98 7.16 14.49 -1.90
CA ARG A 98 7.98 14.81 -3.08
C ARG A 98 8.85 13.64 -3.51
N LYS A 99 9.52 12.98 -2.55
CA LYS A 99 10.33 11.78 -2.81
C LYS A 99 9.50 10.69 -3.48
N LEU A 100 8.29 10.42 -2.99
CA LEU A 100 7.44 9.37 -3.57
C LEU A 100 6.99 9.72 -4.99
N VAL A 101 6.73 10.99 -5.30
CA VAL A 101 6.40 11.42 -6.66
C VAL A 101 7.53 11.09 -7.64
N PHE A 102 8.79 11.26 -7.26
CA PHE A 102 9.94 10.83 -8.07
C PHE A 102 10.02 9.31 -8.25
N GLU A 103 9.43 8.54 -7.33
CA GLU A 103 9.27 7.09 -7.42
C GLU A 103 7.98 6.70 -8.16
N GLU A 104 7.27 7.66 -8.76
CA GLU A 104 5.97 7.49 -9.42
C GLU A 104 4.92 6.81 -8.52
N CYS A 105 4.93 7.20 -7.24
CA CYS A 105 4.04 6.72 -6.19
C CYS A 105 3.44 7.91 -5.41
N ILE A 106 2.18 7.79 -4.98
CA ILE A 106 1.55 8.72 -4.05
C ILE A 106 1.02 7.95 -2.84
N ALA A 107 1.41 8.41 -1.64
CA ALA A 107 0.94 7.90 -0.36
C ALA A 107 -0.44 8.50 -0.04
N LEU A 108 -1.50 7.81 -0.45
CA LEU A 108 -2.86 8.31 -0.26
C LEU A 108 -3.27 8.28 1.21
N ASP A 109 -2.66 7.42 2.05
CA ASP A 109 -2.78 7.48 3.50
C ASP A 109 -2.55 8.89 4.10
N ILE A 110 -1.78 9.74 3.41
CA ILE A 110 -1.51 11.11 3.84
C ILE A 110 -2.45 12.13 3.19
N VAL A 111 -2.70 12.00 1.89
CA VAL A 111 -3.31 13.08 1.08
C VAL A 111 -4.74 12.81 0.65
N LEU A 112 -5.26 11.59 0.84
CA LEU A 112 -6.55 11.15 0.33
C LEU A 112 -7.70 12.13 0.64
N PRO A 113 -7.88 12.65 1.87
CA PRO A 113 -9.02 13.53 2.18
C PRO A 113 -9.06 14.84 1.38
N ARG A 114 -7.94 15.25 0.77
CA ARG A 114 -7.83 16.46 -0.04
C ARG A 114 -7.95 16.20 -1.54
N LEU A 115 -8.03 14.94 -1.96
CA LEU A 115 -8.17 14.58 -3.37
C LEU A 115 -9.64 14.56 -3.80
N SER A 116 -9.90 14.82 -5.08
CA SER A 116 -11.24 14.86 -5.66
C SER A 116 -12.04 13.55 -5.48
N PHE A 117 -11.34 12.41 -5.41
CA PHE A 117 -11.92 11.07 -5.18
C PHE A 117 -11.75 10.58 -3.75
N GLY A 118 -11.22 11.43 -2.87
CA GLY A 118 -10.84 11.11 -1.51
C GLY A 118 -11.97 10.59 -0.64
N GLU A 119 -13.12 11.25 -0.73
CA GLU A 119 -14.31 10.90 0.05
C GLU A 119 -14.83 9.51 -0.31
N GLN A 120 -14.98 9.21 -1.61
CA GLN A 120 -15.42 7.90 -2.08
C GLN A 120 -14.49 6.78 -1.60
N TRP A 121 -13.18 6.94 -1.80
CA TRP A 121 -12.19 5.95 -1.42
C TRP A 121 -12.07 5.77 0.10
N SER A 122 -12.31 6.85 0.87
CA SER A 122 -12.34 6.79 2.33
C SER A 122 -13.52 5.94 2.81
N ARG A 123 -14.72 6.14 2.25
CA ARG A 123 -15.91 5.32 2.56
C ARG A 123 -15.74 3.85 2.17
N SER A 124 -15.00 3.59 1.09
CA SER A 124 -14.74 2.23 0.61
C SER A 124 -13.91 1.39 1.60
N ARG A 125 -13.12 2.02 2.47
CA ARG A 125 -12.31 1.32 3.48
C ARG A 125 -13.15 0.46 4.42
N ASP A 126 -14.28 1.00 4.88
CA ASP A 126 -15.16 0.32 5.81
C ASP A 126 -15.79 -0.92 5.16
N LEU A 127 -16.14 -0.83 3.88
CA LEU A 127 -16.65 -1.95 3.09
C LEU A 127 -15.61 -3.07 2.97
N PHE A 128 -14.33 -2.71 2.74
CA PHE A 128 -13.27 -3.69 2.59
C PHE A 128 -12.97 -4.43 3.89
N ILE A 129 -13.00 -3.73 5.03
CA ILE A 129 -12.84 -4.33 6.35
C ILE A 129 -14.04 -5.23 6.68
N GLN A 130 -15.26 -4.79 6.36
CA GLN A 130 -16.47 -5.58 6.58
C GLN A 130 -16.45 -6.90 5.81
N ASP A 131 -16.02 -6.90 4.55
CA ASP A 131 -15.92 -8.12 3.72
C ASP A 131 -14.86 -9.10 4.24
N LEU A 132 -13.76 -8.60 4.80
CA LEU A 132 -12.72 -9.43 5.44
C LEU A 132 -13.19 -10.10 6.73
N GLY A 133 -14.24 -9.55 7.35
CA GLY A 133 -14.87 -10.09 8.54
C GLY A 133 -14.36 -9.49 9.85
N SER A 134 -15.02 -9.90 10.93
CA SER A 134 -14.90 -9.23 12.24
C SER A 134 -13.51 -9.25 12.87
N ALA A 135 -12.64 -10.17 12.46
CA ALA A 135 -11.26 -10.27 12.92
C ALA A 135 -10.44 -9.04 12.51
N PHE A 136 -10.72 -8.42 11.37
CA PHE A 136 -9.95 -7.31 10.82
C PHE A 136 -10.49 -5.93 11.20
N ARG A 137 -11.40 -5.84 12.18
CA ARG A 137 -12.07 -4.57 12.54
C ARG A 137 -11.14 -3.45 12.98
N ASN A 138 -9.97 -3.80 13.52
CA ASN A 138 -8.98 -2.83 13.99
C ASN A 138 -7.89 -2.55 12.94
N CYS A 139 -8.02 -3.10 11.74
CA CYS A 139 -7.06 -2.90 10.66
C CYS A 139 -7.27 -1.55 9.98
N GLU A 140 -6.18 -0.82 9.73
CA GLU A 140 -6.20 0.37 8.88
C GLU A 140 -5.95 0.00 7.40
N VAL A 141 -6.79 0.51 6.50
CA VAL A 141 -6.61 0.32 5.05
C VAL A 141 -5.86 1.51 4.45
N ASN A 142 -4.64 1.24 4.01
CA ASN A 142 -3.75 2.20 3.39
C ASN A 142 -3.71 2.02 1.88
N TYR A 143 -3.85 3.12 1.13
CA TYR A 143 -3.74 3.08 -0.33
C TYR A 143 -2.41 3.68 -0.78
N ARG A 144 -1.81 3.05 -1.79
CA ARG A 144 -0.64 3.55 -2.52
C ARG A 144 -0.99 3.59 -3.99
N LEU A 145 -1.00 4.79 -4.56
CA LEU A 145 -1.29 4.99 -5.97
C LEU A 145 0.00 5.05 -6.77
N TYR A 146 0.16 4.12 -7.71
CA TYR A 146 1.30 4.02 -8.58
C TYR A 146 0.92 4.40 -10.00
N ARG A 147 1.83 5.06 -10.71
CA ARG A 147 1.61 5.39 -12.12
C ARG A 147 1.59 4.15 -13.00
N ASN A 148 2.43 3.17 -12.71
CA ASN A 148 2.56 1.95 -13.51
C ASN A 148 3.12 0.78 -12.69
N HIS A 149 3.05 -0.44 -13.25
CA HIS A 149 3.57 -1.65 -12.59
C HIS A 149 5.09 -1.61 -12.33
N ARG A 150 5.87 -0.86 -13.11
CA ARG A 150 7.32 -0.72 -12.90
C ARG A 150 7.59 0.04 -11.60
N SER A 151 6.87 1.14 -11.36
CA SER A 151 6.97 1.94 -10.14
C SER A 151 6.66 1.11 -8.90
N LEU A 152 5.57 0.32 -8.94
CA LEU A 152 5.24 -0.63 -7.87
C LEU A 152 6.38 -1.63 -7.61
N ARG A 153 6.87 -2.29 -8.67
CA ARG A 153 7.97 -3.26 -8.55
C ARG A 153 9.23 -2.63 -7.96
N SER A 154 9.64 -1.46 -8.45
CA SER A 154 10.81 -0.74 -7.94
C SER A 154 10.67 -0.39 -6.46
N TYR A 155 9.48 0.07 -6.04
CA TYR A 155 9.20 0.38 -4.64
C TYR A 155 9.31 -0.84 -3.74
N GLN A 156 8.69 -1.96 -4.10
CA GLN A 156 8.73 -3.18 -3.29
C GLN A 156 10.14 -3.77 -3.22
N VAL A 157 10.88 -3.81 -4.34
CA VAL A 157 12.28 -4.27 -4.35
C VAL A 157 13.16 -3.41 -3.45
N LYS A 158 12.98 -2.08 -3.49
CA LYS A 158 13.70 -1.16 -2.61
C LYS A 158 13.40 -1.44 -1.13
N SER A 159 12.14 -1.64 -0.76
CA SER A 159 11.73 -1.98 0.61
C SER A 159 12.36 -3.28 1.10
N VAL A 160 12.40 -4.31 0.24
CA VAL A 160 13.05 -5.60 0.55
C VAL A 160 14.56 -5.43 0.75
N ASN A 161 15.23 -4.68 -0.13
CA ASN A 161 16.67 -4.45 -0.01
C ASN A 161 17.02 -3.71 1.30
N ILE A 162 16.25 -2.68 1.66
CA ILE A 162 16.44 -1.97 2.94
C ILE A 162 16.29 -2.92 4.13
N ALA A 163 15.30 -3.81 4.10
CA ALA A 163 15.11 -4.78 5.18
C ALA A 163 16.22 -5.83 5.24
N ARG A 164 16.71 -6.28 4.09
CA ARG A 164 17.87 -7.18 4.02
C ARG A 164 19.11 -6.51 4.59
N ASP A 165 19.44 -5.30 4.13
CA ASP A 165 20.67 -4.62 4.51
C ASP A 165 20.69 -4.34 6.03
N ARG A 166 19.55 -3.93 6.59
CA ARG A 166 19.42 -3.74 8.03
C ARG A 166 19.49 -5.05 8.83
N ALA A 167 18.91 -6.14 8.34
CA ALA A 167 19.04 -7.44 9.00
C ALA A 167 20.50 -7.93 9.04
N ILE A 168 21.28 -7.61 7.99
CA ILE A 168 22.72 -7.89 7.96
C ILE A 168 23.46 -7.04 9.00
N GLU A 169 23.21 -5.73 9.05
CA GLU A 169 23.81 -4.82 10.03
C GLU A 169 23.51 -5.28 11.47
N GLU A 170 22.26 -5.59 11.79
CA GLU A 170 21.86 -6.08 13.11
C GLU A 170 22.53 -7.42 13.45
N GLY A 171 22.65 -8.35 12.48
CA GLY A 171 23.34 -9.63 12.67
C GLY A 171 24.84 -9.48 12.93
N VAL A 172 25.50 -8.50 12.31
CA VAL A 172 26.93 -8.20 12.52
C VAL A 172 27.17 -7.58 13.90
N HIS A 173 26.22 -6.83 14.45
CA HIS A 173 26.33 -6.22 15.78
C HIS A 173 26.05 -7.16 16.95
N HIS A 174 25.48 -8.34 16.70
CA HIS A 174 25.18 -9.36 17.72
C HIS A 174 26.08 -10.61 17.61
N GLY A 175 27.13 -10.54 16.81
CA GLY A 175 28.12 -11.61 16.58
C GLY A 175 29.44 -11.38 17.30
#